data_AF-A0A956L9W4-F1
#
_entry.id   AF-A0A956L9W4-F1
#
_cell.length_a   1.000
_cell.length_b   1.000
_cell.length_c   1.000
_cell.angle_alpha   90.00
_cell.angle_beta   90.00
_cell.angle_gamma   90.00
#
_symmetry.space_group_name_H-M   'P 1'
#
loop_
_entity.id
_entity.type
_entity.pdbx_description
1 polymer ?
#
loop_
_entity_poly.entity_id
_entity_poly.type
_entity_poly.pdbx_seq_one_letter_code
_entity_poly.pdbx_strand_id
1 'polypeptide(L)'
;KPANIMIDASGRAVIVDFGVARGTVGPAVHNTSSGAIVGTPLYMAPEQLQGRLGDHRMDQFSFCLCLYTALVGQPPFPGTTFQERRLIVPLGLGEPERERLNHSRKIPPRVRRALLRGLSIDPAARFESMDALLAELEERRRWPWMVSVVTLVLGVGLGALLGLGRQDEPCRSPSAALGDAWSPARAQALTATLLATKHPDARGLGKRVEKELDAYAEAWKSAYTASCEATYVTQEQSEALFDRRMQCLQRRRSRLEAAIEVLGGATDPDSLDRRASVAFQLPPIAECSDRAALERRVPLPEDPERRQSIEVLYERIDRAETMRLSGAFDPGLVVAREVVERARAIDYDPVLAQALECLGRLQSDADSPVVAEQTLREALRIASRSKDPQLIARAWPSLIYAMALEGELTAGAQLGFAAEIAVEQAD
;
A
#
# COMPACT_ATOMS: atom_id res chain seq x y z
N LYS A 1 -27.20 17.32 -1.64
CA LYS A 1 -28.10 18.49 -1.88
C LYS A 1 -27.28 19.64 -2.45
N PRO A 2 -27.83 20.55 -3.28
CA PRO A 2 -27.08 21.65 -3.89
C PRO A 2 -26.41 22.58 -2.86
N ALA A 3 -27.04 22.82 -1.71
CA ALA A 3 -26.45 23.62 -0.63
C ALA A 3 -25.16 23.05 -0.02
N ASN A 4 -24.85 21.77 -0.28
CA ASN A 4 -23.60 21.13 0.16
C ASN A 4 -22.56 21.07 -0.96
N ILE A 5 -22.82 21.72 -2.10
CA ILE A 5 -21.92 21.80 -3.26
C ILE A 5 -21.49 23.26 -3.42
N MET A 6 -20.21 23.54 -3.29
CA MET A 6 -19.61 24.85 -3.55
C MET A 6 -18.87 24.83 -4.89
N ILE A 7 -18.88 25.95 -5.59
CA ILE A 7 -18.10 26.13 -6.82
C ILE A 7 -16.86 26.95 -6.46
N ASP A 8 -15.67 26.41 -6.70
CA ASP A 8 -14.42 27.15 -6.48
C ASP A 8 -14.16 28.18 -7.60
N ALA A 9 -13.14 29.01 -7.42
CA ALA A 9 -12.78 30.06 -8.39
C ALA A 9 -12.39 29.53 -9.78
N SER A 10 -12.08 28.23 -9.90
CA SER A 10 -11.78 27.57 -11.18
C SER A 10 -13.01 26.96 -11.85
N GLY A 11 -14.19 27.08 -11.24
CA GLY A 11 -15.44 26.49 -11.73
C GLY A 11 -15.64 25.02 -11.35
N ARG A 12 -14.83 24.46 -10.44
CA ARG A 12 -14.98 23.08 -9.99
C ARG A 12 -15.99 22.98 -8.85
N ALA A 13 -16.86 21.98 -8.93
CA ALA A 13 -17.81 21.64 -7.86
C ALA A 13 -17.15 20.80 -6.76
N VAL A 14 -17.28 21.23 -5.50
CA VAL A 14 -16.70 20.60 -4.31
C VAL A 14 -17.80 20.35 -3.28
N ILE A 15 -17.82 19.16 -2.66
CA ILE A 15 -18.76 18.83 -1.59
C ILE A 15 -18.17 19.29 -0.24
N VAL A 16 -18.93 20.05 0.55
CA VAL A 16 -18.41 20.74 1.75
C VAL A 16 -19.01 20.29 3.08
N ASP A 17 -20.02 19.42 3.07
CA ASP A 17 -20.71 18.95 4.28
C ASP A 17 -20.99 17.45 4.22
N PHE A 18 -20.28 16.70 5.07
CA PHE A 18 -20.36 15.25 5.25
C PHE A 18 -21.10 14.86 6.54
N GLY A 19 -21.78 15.78 7.23
CA GLY A 19 -22.38 15.58 8.56
C GLY A 19 -23.50 14.52 8.67
N VAL A 20 -23.79 13.80 7.58
CA VAL A 20 -24.78 12.71 7.51
C VAL A 20 -24.21 11.43 6.89
N ALA A 21 -22.90 11.39 6.61
CA ALA A 21 -22.22 10.23 6.04
C ALA A 21 -22.21 9.07 7.04
N ARG A 22 -22.65 7.88 6.61
CA ARG A 22 -22.56 6.64 7.40
C ARG A 22 -21.35 5.83 6.94
N GLY A 23 -20.43 5.57 7.87
CA GLY A 23 -19.49 4.45 7.74
C GLY A 23 -20.24 3.12 7.83
N THR A 24 -19.70 2.08 7.22
CA THR A 24 -20.33 0.78 6.95
C THR A 24 -20.67 -0.10 8.18
N VAL A 25 -20.87 0.44 9.39
CA VAL A 25 -21.26 -0.35 10.58
C VAL A 25 -22.17 0.45 11.54
N GLY A 26 -23.40 -0.03 11.80
CA GLY A 26 -24.24 0.37 12.96
C GLY A 26 -25.73 0.72 12.66
N PRO A 27 -26.70 0.36 13.55
CA PRO A 27 -28.13 0.52 13.29
C PRO A 27 -28.62 1.98 13.44
N ALA A 28 -29.72 2.28 12.75
CA ALA A 28 -30.24 3.62 12.56
C ALA A 28 -31.14 4.13 13.69
N VAL A 29 -31.17 5.46 13.79
CA VAL A 29 -32.20 6.34 14.38
C VAL A 29 -32.10 6.59 15.89
N HIS A 30 -31.41 7.69 16.25
CA HIS A 30 -31.67 8.37 17.50
C HIS A 30 -33.00 9.12 17.42
N ASN A 31 -33.94 8.69 18.27
CA ASN A 31 -35.07 9.47 18.74
C ASN A 31 -34.57 10.77 19.40
N THR A 32 -35.06 11.92 18.92
CA THR A 32 -35.17 13.12 19.74
C THR A 32 -36.65 13.45 19.92
N SER A 33 -36.99 13.75 21.17
CA SER A 33 -38.34 13.85 21.76
C SER A 33 -39.19 15.03 21.27
N SER A 34 -39.04 15.45 20.01
CA SER A 34 -39.72 16.63 19.44
C SER A 34 -40.24 16.42 18.02
N GLY A 35 -40.25 15.19 17.48
CA GLY A 35 -40.86 14.88 16.18
C GLY A 35 -40.24 15.55 14.94
N ALA A 36 -39.13 16.27 15.09
CA ALA A 36 -38.43 16.94 14.00
C ALA A 36 -37.38 16.00 13.38
N ILE A 37 -37.66 15.50 12.20
CA ILE A 37 -36.70 14.74 11.38
C ILE A 37 -35.56 15.69 10.99
N VAL A 38 -34.34 15.39 11.45
CA VAL A 38 -33.13 16.11 11.03
C VAL A 38 -32.65 15.56 9.69
N GLY A 39 -32.86 16.33 8.63
CA GLY A 39 -32.46 16.06 7.26
C GLY A 39 -33.29 16.88 6.29
N THR A 40 -32.75 17.30 5.14
CA THR A 40 -33.53 18.01 4.11
C THR A 40 -34.34 16.99 3.33
N PRO A 41 -35.68 16.85 3.54
CA PRO A 41 -36.46 15.78 2.91
C PRO A 41 -36.41 15.88 1.38
N LEU A 42 -36.14 17.09 0.86
CA LEU A 42 -36.12 17.46 -0.55
C LEU A 42 -35.21 16.59 -1.44
N TYR A 43 -34.25 15.84 -0.88
CA TYR A 43 -33.33 15.00 -1.68
C TYR A 43 -33.27 13.54 -1.26
N MET A 44 -34.11 13.10 -0.33
CA MET A 44 -34.13 11.70 0.13
C MET A 44 -34.68 10.76 -0.94
N ALA A 45 -34.12 9.56 -1.02
CA ALA A 45 -34.59 8.47 -1.85
C ALA A 45 -35.92 7.87 -1.31
N PRO A 46 -36.74 7.22 -2.16
CA PRO A 46 -38.01 6.60 -1.76
C PRO A 46 -37.86 5.65 -0.55
N GLU A 47 -36.83 4.81 -0.58
CA GLU A 47 -36.51 3.85 0.48
C GLU A 47 -36.14 4.54 1.81
N GLN A 48 -35.47 5.70 1.76
CA GLN A 48 -35.17 6.49 2.96
C GLN A 48 -36.43 7.12 3.56
N LEU A 49 -37.33 7.63 2.72
CA LEU A 49 -38.61 8.21 3.15
C LEU A 49 -39.55 7.16 3.75
N GLN A 50 -39.38 5.89 3.37
CA GLN A 50 -40.10 4.74 3.93
C GLN A 50 -39.44 4.15 5.17
N GLY A 51 -38.28 4.69 5.61
CA GLY A 51 -37.55 4.19 6.78
C GLY A 51 -36.83 2.87 6.56
N ARG A 52 -36.61 2.45 5.30
CA ARG A 52 -35.87 1.23 4.97
C ARG A 52 -34.36 1.50 5.05
N LEU A 53 -33.60 0.47 5.43
CA LEU A 53 -32.13 0.47 5.27
C LEU A 53 -31.84 0.31 3.77
N GLY A 54 -31.13 1.26 3.18
CA GLY A 54 -30.67 1.20 1.78
C GLY A 54 -29.14 1.16 1.69
N ASP A 55 -28.64 0.97 0.47
CA ASP A 55 -27.22 0.94 0.12
C ASP A 55 -26.78 2.24 -0.59
N HIS A 56 -25.62 2.21 -1.26
CA HIS A 56 -25.07 3.33 -2.03
C HIS A 56 -26.00 3.86 -3.14
N ARG A 57 -27.05 3.12 -3.53
CA ARG A 57 -28.00 3.57 -4.55
C ARG A 57 -28.91 4.69 -4.06
N MET A 58 -29.00 4.90 -2.75
CA MET A 58 -29.68 6.07 -2.16
C MET A 58 -28.98 7.38 -2.58
N ASP A 59 -27.64 7.35 -2.64
CA ASP A 59 -26.84 8.50 -3.06
C ASP A 59 -26.97 8.76 -4.57
N GLN A 60 -27.12 7.72 -5.39
CA GLN A 60 -27.41 7.88 -6.82
C GLN A 60 -28.73 8.62 -7.06
N PHE A 61 -29.79 8.25 -6.34
CA PHE A 61 -31.08 8.94 -6.46
C PHE A 61 -30.97 10.40 -6.04
N SER A 62 -30.29 10.66 -4.91
CA SER A 62 -30.04 12.01 -4.40
C SER A 62 -29.24 12.86 -5.39
N PHE A 63 -28.22 12.28 -6.02
CA PHE A 63 -27.41 12.92 -7.06
C PHE A 63 -28.25 13.26 -8.30
N CYS A 64 -28.99 12.30 -8.86
CA CYS A 64 -29.82 12.53 -10.03
C CYS A 64 -30.93 13.56 -9.76
N LEU A 65 -31.45 13.63 -8.53
CA LEU A 65 -32.42 14.65 -8.15
C LEU A 65 -31.80 16.04 -8.08
N CYS A 66 -30.56 16.15 -7.56
CA CYS A 66 -29.79 17.40 -7.58
C CYS A 66 -29.51 17.84 -9.02
N LEU A 67 -29.05 16.91 -9.87
CA LEU A 67 -28.72 17.20 -11.27
C LEU A 67 -29.96 17.57 -12.09
N TYR A 68 -31.09 16.88 -11.90
CA TYR A 68 -32.38 17.29 -12.48
C TYR A 68 -32.73 18.71 -12.08
N THR A 69 -32.64 19.02 -10.77
CA THR A 69 -32.97 20.37 -10.26
C THR A 69 -32.04 21.43 -10.86
N ALA A 70 -30.76 21.13 -11.02
CA ALA A 70 -29.80 22.06 -11.65
C ALA A 70 -30.09 22.30 -13.13
N LEU A 71 -30.53 21.27 -13.87
CA LEU A 71 -30.80 21.36 -15.30
C LEU A 71 -32.18 21.94 -15.65
N VAL A 72 -33.18 21.68 -14.80
CA VAL A 72 -34.58 22.07 -15.02
C VAL A 72 -34.96 23.31 -14.21
N GLY A 73 -34.15 23.69 -13.21
CA GLY A 73 -34.36 24.86 -12.35
C GLY A 73 -35.31 24.63 -11.18
N GLN A 74 -35.95 23.46 -11.09
CA GLN A 74 -36.86 23.07 -10.00
C GLN A 74 -36.85 21.55 -9.80
N PRO A 75 -37.12 21.05 -8.57
CA PRO A 75 -37.20 19.62 -8.31
C PRO A 75 -38.40 18.99 -9.03
N PRO A 76 -38.32 17.70 -9.41
CA PRO A 76 -39.41 17.02 -10.11
C PRO A 76 -40.58 16.66 -9.20
N PHE A 77 -40.31 16.39 -7.91
CA PHE A 77 -41.34 16.03 -6.93
C PHE A 77 -41.76 17.27 -6.11
N PRO A 78 -43.05 17.66 -6.12
CA PRO A 78 -43.55 18.72 -5.27
C PRO A 78 -43.59 18.30 -3.79
N GLY A 79 -43.70 19.29 -2.90
CA GLY A 79 -43.71 19.09 -1.44
C GLY A 79 -42.34 19.29 -0.80
N THR A 80 -42.32 20.03 0.30
CA THR A 80 -41.11 20.36 1.06
C THR A 80 -41.07 19.65 2.40
N THR A 81 -42.22 19.18 2.90
CA THR A 81 -42.31 18.44 4.16
C THR A 81 -42.00 16.96 3.96
N PHE A 82 -41.53 16.30 5.02
CA PHE A 82 -41.29 14.86 5.00
C PHE A 82 -42.55 14.06 4.67
N GLN A 83 -43.71 14.46 5.20
CA GLN A 83 -44.98 13.76 4.98
C GLN A 83 -45.45 13.85 3.52
N GLU A 84 -45.41 15.04 2.92
CA GLU A 84 -45.75 15.23 1.50
C GLU A 84 -44.84 14.39 0.61
N ARG A 85 -43.53 14.42 0.88
CA ARG A 85 -42.55 13.70 0.06
C ARG A 85 -42.65 12.19 0.21
N ARG A 86 -42.94 11.69 1.41
CA ARG A 86 -43.17 10.26 1.65
C ARG A 86 -44.37 9.73 0.84
N LEU A 87 -45.35 10.57 0.54
CA LEU A 87 -46.51 10.22 -0.29
C LEU A 87 -46.20 10.34 -1.78
N ILE A 88 -45.53 11.42 -2.21
CA ILE A 88 -45.39 11.78 -3.62
C ILE A 88 -44.21 11.07 -4.30
N VAL A 89 -43.05 10.97 -3.64
CA VAL A 89 -41.83 10.44 -4.26
C VAL A 89 -41.98 8.98 -4.72
N PRO A 90 -42.59 8.06 -3.95
CA PRO A 90 -42.78 6.67 -4.38
C PRO A 90 -43.66 6.49 -5.62
N LEU A 91 -44.45 7.50 -6.01
CA LEU A 91 -45.28 7.45 -7.22
C LEU A 91 -44.45 7.55 -8.51
N GLY A 92 -43.18 7.95 -8.41
CA GLY A 92 -42.32 8.11 -9.57
C GLY A 92 -42.58 9.40 -10.36
N LEU A 93 -41.73 9.62 -11.37
CA LEU A 93 -41.87 10.76 -12.27
C LEU A 93 -43.10 10.57 -13.17
N GLY A 94 -44.03 11.51 -13.10
CA GLY A 94 -45.16 11.61 -14.02
C GLY A 94 -44.74 12.13 -15.40
N GLU A 95 -45.69 12.13 -16.33
CA GLU A 95 -45.50 12.64 -17.69
C GLU A 95 -45.06 14.13 -17.71
N PRO A 96 -45.65 15.06 -16.94
CA PRO A 96 -45.23 16.45 -16.94
C PRO A 96 -43.77 16.65 -16.50
N GLU A 97 -43.29 15.84 -15.55
CA GLU A 97 -41.90 15.88 -15.05
C GLU A 97 -40.91 15.38 -16.10
N ARG A 98 -41.28 14.30 -16.80
CA ARG A 98 -40.49 13.73 -17.91
C ARG A 98 -40.44 14.70 -19.07
N GLU A 99 -41.55 15.34 -19.38
CA GLU A 99 -41.62 16.26 -20.51
C GLU A 99 -40.87 17.57 -20.26
N ARG A 100 -40.83 18.06 -19.01
CA ARG A 100 -39.93 19.18 -18.61
C ARG A 100 -38.46 18.85 -18.88
N LEU A 101 -38.04 17.61 -18.68
CA LEU A 101 -36.68 17.16 -19.01
C LEU A 101 -36.46 17.03 -20.52
N ASN A 102 -37.48 16.61 -21.27
CA ASN A 102 -37.43 16.44 -22.74
C ASN A 102 -37.43 17.77 -23.49
N HIS A 103 -38.16 18.78 -23.02
CA HIS A 103 -38.27 20.09 -23.67
C HIS A 103 -37.04 21.00 -23.50
N SER A 104 -36.11 20.67 -22.61
CA SER A 104 -34.85 21.39 -22.50
C SER A 104 -33.92 21.01 -23.67
N ARG A 105 -34.01 21.77 -24.78
CA ARG A 105 -33.22 21.56 -26.01
C ARG A 105 -31.69 21.51 -25.80
N LYS A 106 -31.21 21.94 -24.63
CA LYS A 106 -29.78 21.96 -24.26
C LYS A 106 -29.29 20.66 -23.61
N ILE A 107 -30.17 19.71 -23.28
CA ILE A 107 -29.78 18.47 -22.58
C ILE A 107 -29.65 17.33 -23.59
N PRO A 108 -28.45 16.72 -23.75
CA PRO A 108 -28.26 15.58 -24.64
C PRO A 108 -29.17 14.38 -24.29
N PRO A 109 -29.67 13.61 -25.28
CA PRO A 109 -30.52 12.43 -25.02
C PRO A 109 -29.90 11.43 -24.05
N ARG A 110 -28.58 11.28 -24.08
CA ARG A 110 -27.80 10.45 -23.18
C ARG A 110 -27.96 10.86 -21.71
N VAL A 111 -27.79 12.14 -21.41
CA VAL A 111 -27.99 12.70 -20.06
C VAL A 111 -29.42 12.50 -19.58
N ARG A 112 -30.41 12.67 -20.47
CA ARG A 112 -31.83 12.41 -20.13
C ARG A 112 -32.07 10.96 -19.72
N ARG A 113 -31.55 9.99 -20.49
CA ARG A 113 -31.67 8.56 -20.17
C ARG A 113 -31.00 8.21 -18.84
N ALA A 114 -29.81 8.75 -18.60
CA ALA A 114 -29.08 8.54 -17.34
C ALA A 114 -29.89 9.05 -16.14
N LEU A 115 -30.45 10.26 -16.23
CA LEU A 115 -31.29 10.85 -15.19
C LEU A 115 -32.56 10.04 -14.91
N LEU A 116 -33.28 9.63 -15.97
CA LEU A 116 -34.50 8.84 -15.80
C LEU A 116 -34.22 7.49 -15.15
N ARG A 117 -33.10 6.84 -15.49
CA ARG A 117 -32.68 5.58 -14.87
C ARG A 117 -32.26 5.77 -13.41
N GLY A 118 -31.47 6.79 -13.11
CA GLY A 118 -31.02 7.07 -11.73
C GLY A 118 -32.15 7.52 -10.79
N LEU A 119 -33.23 8.10 -11.32
CA LEU A 119 -34.45 8.45 -10.58
C LEU A 119 -35.48 7.32 -10.49
N SER A 120 -35.11 6.08 -10.83
CA SER A 120 -36.01 4.92 -10.69
C SER A 120 -36.40 4.70 -9.23
N ILE A 121 -37.68 4.41 -9.00
CA ILE A 121 -38.20 4.13 -7.65
C ILE A 121 -37.63 2.83 -7.10
N ASP A 122 -37.56 1.80 -7.93
CA ASP A 122 -36.85 0.56 -7.62
C ASP A 122 -35.32 0.81 -7.63
N PRO A 123 -34.60 0.62 -6.51
CA PRO A 123 -33.14 0.74 -6.47
C PRO A 123 -32.44 -0.23 -7.43
N ALA A 124 -32.99 -1.43 -7.66
CA ALA A 124 -32.37 -2.42 -8.55
C ALA A 124 -32.38 -1.97 -10.03
N ALA A 125 -33.35 -1.14 -10.43
CA ALA A 125 -33.43 -0.58 -11.77
C ALA A 125 -32.41 0.56 -12.03
N ARG A 126 -31.76 1.08 -10.98
CA ARG A 126 -30.72 2.13 -11.07
C ARG A 126 -29.40 1.56 -11.62
N PHE A 127 -28.35 2.36 -11.62
CA PHE A 127 -27.03 1.90 -12.03
C PHE A 127 -26.41 1.02 -10.94
N GLU A 128 -25.56 0.09 -11.34
CA GLU A 128 -24.86 -0.80 -10.40
C GLU A 128 -24.00 -0.02 -9.41
N SER A 129 -23.31 1.01 -9.89
CA SER A 129 -22.43 1.90 -9.13
C SER A 129 -22.58 3.36 -9.58
N MET A 130 -22.03 4.28 -8.79
CA MET A 130 -21.94 5.69 -9.17
C MET A 130 -21.04 5.89 -10.41
N ASP A 131 -19.96 5.12 -10.53
CA ASP A 131 -19.05 5.20 -11.68
C ASP A 131 -19.75 4.83 -12.99
N ALA A 132 -20.63 3.82 -12.97
CA ALA A 132 -21.41 3.44 -14.15
C ALA A 132 -22.39 4.55 -14.58
N LEU A 133 -22.93 5.32 -13.63
CA LEU A 133 -23.75 6.49 -13.92
C LEU A 133 -22.90 7.62 -14.54
N LEU A 134 -21.74 7.94 -13.96
CA LEU A 134 -20.84 8.98 -14.45
C LEU A 134 -20.32 8.66 -15.86
N ALA A 135 -19.98 7.40 -16.12
CA ALA A 135 -19.56 6.91 -17.43
C ALA A 135 -20.66 7.02 -18.50
N GLU A 136 -21.95 7.12 -18.13
CA GLU A 136 -23.06 7.43 -19.05
C GLU A 136 -23.34 8.94 -19.14
N LEU A 137 -22.70 9.80 -18.34
CA LEU A 137 -22.84 11.26 -18.43
C LEU A 137 -21.77 11.96 -19.29
N GLU A 138 -20.57 11.37 -19.46
CA GLU A 138 -19.46 11.97 -20.24
C GLU A 138 -19.72 12.05 -21.76
N GLU A 139 -19.15 13.01 -22.50
CA GLU A 139 -19.40 13.15 -23.95
C GLU A 139 -18.41 12.33 -24.82
N ARG A 140 -18.89 11.58 -25.82
CA ARG A 140 -18.06 10.96 -26.87
C ARG A 140 -18.25 11.72 -28.20
N ARG A 141 -17.27 12.54 -28.60
CA ARG A 141 -17.32 13.37 -29.82
C ARG A 141 -17.21 12.53 -31.10
N ARG A 142 -18.21 12.58 -31.98
CA ARG A 142 -18.23 11.90 -33.30
C ARG A 142 -18.10 12.94 -34.43
N TRP A 143 -17.09 12.83 -35.31
CA TRP A 143 -16.83 13.75 -36.43
C TRP A 143 -16.96 13.01 -37.80
N PRO A 144 -17.47 13.62 -38.90
CA PRO A 144 -17.74 12.92 -40.17
C PRO A 144 -16.50 12.58 -40.98
N TRP A 145 -16.53 11.43 -41.66
CA TRP A 145 -15.40 10.60 -42.08
C TRP A 145 -14.80 10.90 -43.47
N MET A 146 -15.25 11.92 -44.21
CA MET A 146 -14.86 12.07 -45.62
C MET A 146 -13.69 13.03 -45.92
N VAL A 147 -13.23 13.85 -44.98
CA VAL A 147 -12.09 14.78 -45.22
C VAL A 147 -10.75 14.23 -44.70
N SER A 148 -10.79 13.18 -43.87
CA SER A 148 -9.61 12.71 -43.12
C SER A 148 -8.72 11.71 -43.86
N VAL A 149 -9.18 11.04 -44.94
CA VAL A 149 -8.44 9.89 -45.52
C VAL A 149 -7.12 10.32 -46.17
N VAL A 150 -7.07 11.47 -46.83
CA VAL A 150 -5.87 11.89 -47.61
C VAL A 150 -4.75 12.44 -46.71
N THR A 151 -5.09 13.17 -45.64
CA THR A 151 -4.13 13.66 -44.65
C THR A 151 -3.71 12.58 -43.66
N LEU A 152 -4.56 11.57 -43.41
CA LEU A 152 -4.22 10.44 -42.54
C LEU A 152 -3.18 9.51 -43.17
N VAL A 153 -3.19 9.25 -44.49
CA VAL A 153 -2.20 8.34 -45.09
C VAL A 153 -0.77 8.94 -45.05
N LEU A 154 -0.63 10.25 -45.30
CA LEU A 154 0.66 10.94 -45.22
C LEU A 154 1.10 11.20 -43.76
N GLY A 155 0.16 11.53 -42.88
CA GLY A 155 0.42 11.79 -41.45
C GLY A 155 0.64 10.53 -40.62
N VAL A 156 -0.05 9.42 -40.93
CA VAL A 156 0.14 8.11 -40.26
C VAL A 156 1.38 7.41 -40.77
N GLY A 157 1.79 7.60 -42.03
CA GLY A 157 3.09 7.08 -42.48
C GLY A 157 4.25 7.62 -41.63
N LEU A 158 4.26 8.93 -41.36
CA LEU A 158 5.31 9.56 -40.55
C LEU A 158 5.08 9.41 -39.05
N GLY A 159 3.82 9.45 -38.60
CA GLY A 159 3.42 9.31 -37.20
C GLY A 159 3.47 7.88 -36.68
N ALA A 160 3.29 6.86 -37.51
CA ALA A 160 3.49 5.46 -37.11
C ALA A 160 4.98 5.10 -37.05
N LEU A 161 5.82 5.72 -37.89
CA LEU A 161 7.28 5.61 -37.80
C LEU A 161 7.85 6.27 -36.52
N LEU A 162 7.17 7.27 -35.95
CA LEU A 162 7.61 7.98 -34.74
C LEU A 162 6.79 7.67 -33.47
N GLY A 163 5.62 7.04 -33.60
CA GLY A 163 4.60 6.95 -32.54
C GLY A 163 4.22 5.54 -32.08
N LEU A 164 4.74 4.48 -32.71
CA LEU A 164 4.60 3.09 -32.22
C LEU A 164 5.48 2.77 -30.99
N GLY A 165 5.88 3.78 -30.21
CA GLY A 165 6.78 3.63 -29.05
C GLY A 165 6.22 4.11 -27.71
N ARG A 166 4.90 4.37 -27.57
CA ARG A 166 4.31 4.85 -26.29
C ARG A 166 3.02 4.13 -25.90
N GLN A 167 3.05 2.81 -25.90
CA GLN A 167 2.46 2.12 -24.75
C GLN A 167 3.49 2.26 -23.63
N ASP A 168 3.07 2.74 -22.46
CA ASP A 168 3.93 2.72 -21.28
C ASP A 168 4.36 1.25 -21.06
N GLU A 169 5.63 0.97 -21.31
CA GLU A 169 6.21 -0.36 -21.10
C GLU A 169 5.90 -0.79 -19.65
N PRO A 170 5.47 -2.04 -19.40
CA PRO A 170 5.02 -2.53 -18.08
C PRO A 170 6.02 -2.30 -16.93
N CYS A 171 7.26 -1.95 -17.25
CA CYS A 171 8.41 -1.95 -16.35
C CYS A 171 9.11 -0.59 -16.19
N ARG A 172 8.55 0.50 -16.75
CA ARG A 172 9.30 1.76 -16.97
C ARG A 172 9.48 2.70 -15.76
N SER A 173 8.93 2.38 -14.59
CA SER A 173 8.97 3.29 -13.43
C SER A 173 9.54 2.66 -12.15
N PRO A 174 10.75 2.06 -12.19
CA PRO A 174 11.38 1.50 -10.99
C PRO A 174 11.61 2.58 -9.90
N SER A 175 11.86 3.84 -10.28
CA SER A 175 11.95 4.95 -9.34
C SER A 175 10.61 5.25 -8.63
N ALA A 176 9.48 5.09 -9.33
CA ALA A 176 8.17 5.23 -8.70
C ALA A 176 7.86 4.06 -7.75
N ALA A 177 8.32 2.85 -8.09
CA ALA A 177 8.16 1.66 -7.26
C ALA A 177 9.04 1.69 -5.99
N LEU A 178 10.29 2.18 -6.11
CA LEU A 178 11.15 2.47 -4.96
C LEU A 178 10.52 3.57 -4.08
N GLY A 179 9.75 4.46 -4.71
CA GLY A 179 9.00 5.53 -4.06
C GLY A 179 9.94 6.51 -3.38
N ASP A 180 9.54 6.99 -2.21
CA ASP A 180 10.35 7.95 -1.47
C ASP A 180 11.55 7.32 -0.76
N ALA A 181 11.70 5.99 -0.74
CA ALA A 181 12.70 5.28 0.07
C ALA A 181 14.09 5.93 0.00
N TRP A 182 14.56 6.25 -1.20
CA TRP A 182 15.78 7.03 -1.41
C TRP A 182 15.64 7.97 -2.61
N SER A 183 16.01 9.24 -2.43
CA SER A 183 15.91 10.29 -3.45
C SER A 183 17.01 11.34 -3.26
N PRO A 184 17.30 12.16 -4.29
CA PRO A 184 18.28 13.25 -4.14
C PRO A 184 17.96 14.21 -2.99
N ALA A 185 16.67 14.45 -2.72
CA ALA A 185 16.24 15.28 -1.59
C ALA A 185 16.54 14.60 -0.24
N ARG A 186 16.31 13.29 -0.12
CA ARG A 186 16.67 12.53 1.10
C ARG A 186 18.18 12.43 1.29
N ALA A 187 18.95 12.22 0.22
CA ALA A 187 20.40 12.22 0.27
C ALA A 187 20.94 13.56 0.81
N GLN A 188 20.44 14.68 0.29
CA GLN A 188 20.81 16.02 0.77
C GLN A 188 20.41 16.24 2.25
N ALA A 189 19.20 15.83 2.64
CA ALA A 189 18.74 15.96 4.03
C ALA A 189 19.57 15.11 4.99
N LEU A 190 19.93 13.89 4.59
CA LEU A 190 20.80 13.02 5.37
C LEU A 190 22.19 13.64 5.51
N THR A 191 22.81 14.06 4.40
CA THR A 191 24.12 14.73 4.43
C THR A 191 24.13 15.97 5.32
N ALA A 192 23.07 16.79 5.29
CA ALA A 192 22.93 17.93 6.20
C ALA A 192 22.87 17.50 7.68
N THR A 193 22.14 16.42 7.98
CA THR A 193 22.04 15.84 9.33
C THR A 193 23.40 15.34 9.81
N LEU A 194 24.11 14.58 8.98
CA LEU A 194 25.45 14.06 9.30
C LEU A 194 26.43 15.19 9.59
N LEU A 195 26.42 16.27 8.80
CA LEU A 195 27.26 17.45 9.04
C LEU A 195 26.90 18.19 10.34
N ALA A 196 25.61 18.21 10.72
CA ALA A 196 25.15 18.86 11.95
C ALA A 196 25.68 18.20 13.23
N THR A 197 26.05 16.92 13.18
CA THR A 197 26.67 16.20 14.31
C THR A 197 28.04 16.76 14.73
N LYS A 198 28.68 17.56 13.85
CA LYS A 198 30.06 18.06 14.03
C LYS A 198 31.12 16.98 14.17
N HIS A 199 30.85 15.76 13.68
CA HIS A 199 31.84 14.69 13.64
C HIS A 199 33.07 15.09 12.79
N PRO A 200 34.32 14.78 13.21
CA PRO A 200 35.55 15.21 12.51
C PRO A 200 35.61 14.80 11.03
N ASP A 201 35.10 13.62 10.69
CA ASP A 201 35.00 13.10 9.32
C ASP A 201 33.55 13.11 8.77
N ALA A 202 32.65 13.96 9.29
CA ALA A 202 31.24 13.97 8.85
C ALA A 202 31.08 14.06 7.32
N ARG A 203 31.94 14.86 6.66
CA ARG A 203 31.92 15.03 5.20
C ARG A 203 32.42 13.79 4.46
N GLY A 204 33.51 13.18 4.92
CA GLY A 204 34.06 11.99 4.27
C GLY A 204 33.15 10.78 4.46
N LEU A 205 32.66 10.59 5.69
CA LEU A 205 31.69 9.56 6.02
C LEU A 205 30.37 9.76 5.26
N GLY A 206 29.83 10.98 5.22
CA GLY A 206 28.60 11.28 4.48
C GLY A 206 28.69 10.91 3.01
N LYS A 207 29.81 11.21 2.34
CA LYS A 207 30.03 10.79 0.94
C LYS A 207 30.06 9.27 0.76
N ARG A 208 30.67 8.53 1.70
CA ARG A 208 30.71 7.06 1.64
C ARG A 208 29.32 6.47 1.84
N VAL A 209 28.56 6.98 2.80
CA VAL A 209 27.18 6.58 3.07
C VAL A 209 26.28 6.88 1.87
N GLU A 210 26.31 8.10 1.35
CA GLU A 210 25.52 8.51 0.17
C GLU A 210 25.80 7.61 -1.04
N LYS A 211 27.09 7.40 -1.35
CA LYS A 211 27.50 6.50 -2.44
C LYS A 211 26.93 5.09 -2.26
N GLU A 212 26.93 4.57 -1.04
CA GLU A 212 26.49 3.21 -0.80
C GLU A 212 24.97 3.04 -0.87
N LEU A 213 24.22 4.02 -0.35
CA LEU A 213 22.76 4.04 -0.47
C LEU A 213 22.32 4.28 -1.92
N ASP A 214 23.05 5.10 -2.69
CA ASP A 214 22.84 5.25 -4.14
C ASP A 214 23.06 3.92 -4.87
N ALA A 215 24.17 3.23 -4.62
CA ALA A 215 24.48 1.94 -5.24
C ALA A 215 23.40 0.89 -4.91
N TYR A 216 22.95 0.86 -3.65
CA TYR A 216 21.88 -0.02 -3.22
C TYR A 216 20.54 0.29 -3.92
N ALA A 217 20.17 1.58 -4.04
CA ALA A 217 18.96 2.01 -4.72
C ALA A 217 19.01 1.68 -6.23
N GLU A 218 20.14 1.85 -6.89
CA GLU A 218 20.32 1.44 -8.29
C GLU A 218 20.21 -0.08 -8.46
N ALA A 219 20.84 -0.86 -7.58
CA ALA A 219 20.73 -2.31 -7.59
C ALA A 219 19.27 -2.77 -7.42
N TRP A 220 18.53 -2.15 -6.50
CA TRP A 220 17.10 -2.41 -6.29
C TRP A 220 16.28 -2.12 -7.55
N LYS A 221 16.48 -0.95 -8.16
CA LYS A 221 15.76 -0.55 -9.39
C LYS A 221 16.06 -1.50 -10.55
N SER A 222 17.33 -1.89 -10.71
CA SER A 222 17.74 -2.86 -11.72
C SER A 222 17.07 -4.22 -11.50
N ALA A 223 17.05 -4.74 -10.27
CA ALA A 223 16.40 -6.00 -9.94
C ALA A 223 14.88 -5.97 -10.15
N TYR A 224 14.23 -4.84 -9.84
CA TYR A 224 12.81 -4.63 -10.10
C TYR A 224 12.51 -4.68 -11.61
N THR A 225 13.24 -3.88 -12.40
CA THR A 225 13.06 -3.83 -13.86
C THR A 225 13.30 -5.20 -14.49
N ALA A 226 14.40 -5.87 -14.14
CA ALA A 226 14.72 -7.20 -14.66
C ALA A 226 13.65 -8.24 -14.31
N SER A 227 13.09 -8.18 -13.09
CA SER A 227 12.00 -9.07 -12.68
C SER A 227 10.72 -8.78 -13.47
N CYS A 228 10.38 -7.51 -13.69
CA CYS A 228 9.20 -7.13 -14.47
C CYS A 228 9.34 -7.55 -15.94
N GLU A 229 10.48 -7.28 -16.56
CA GLU A 229 10.77 -7.65 -17.94
C GLU A 229 10.71 -9.16 -18.12
N ALA A 230 11.30 -9.92 -17.20
CA ALA A 230 11.25 -11.38 -17.20
C ALA A 230 9.82 -11.95 -17.19
N THR A 231 8.87 -11.29 -16.52
CA THR A 231 7.47 -11.76 -16.41
C THR A 231 6.62 -11.30 -17.59
N TYR A 232 6.64 -9.99 -17.86
CA TYR A 232 5.64 -9.35 -18.71
C TYR A 232 6.15 -9.06 -20.13
N VAL A 233 7.47 -9.05 -20.34
CA VAL A 233 8.09 -8.76 -21.64
C VAL A 233 8.66 -10.02 -22.28
N THR A 234 9.60 -10.70 -21.61
CA THR A 234 10.24 -11.91 -22.14
C THR A 234 9.46 -13.19 -21.81
N GLN A 235 8.58 -13.15 -20.80
CA GLN A 235 7.77 -14.29 -20.33
C GLN A 235 8.63 -15.52 -19.94
N GLU A 236 9.84 -15.28 -19.45
CA GLU A 236 10.80 -16.30 -19.01
C GLU A 236 10.52 -16.80 -17.58
N GLN A 237 9.68 -16.11 -16.81
CA GLN A 237 9.29 -16.52 -15.46
C GLN A 237 7.78 -16.53 -15.21
N SER A 238 7.37 -17.30 -14.20
CA SER A 238 5.99 -17.36 -13.72
C SER A 238 5.62 -16.16 -12.85
N GLU A 239 4.32 -15.83 -12.82
CA GLU A 239 3.78 -14.79 -11.92
C GLU A 239 4.04 -15.12 -10.44
N ALA A 240 3.97 -16.40 -10.05
CA ALA A 240 4.29 -16.82 -8.68
C ALA A 240 5.75 -16.55 -8.28
N LEU A 241 6.71 -16.68 -9.21
CA LEU A 241 8.11 -16.31 -8.95
C LEU A 241 8.28 -14.79 -8.91
N PHE A 242 7.56 -14.06 -9.76
CA PHE A 242 7.53 -12.61 -9.73
C PHE A 242 7.05 -12.08 -8.38
N ASP A 243 5.96 -12.62 -7.82
CA ASP A 243 5.45 -12.24 -6.50
C ASP A 243 6.50 -12.45 -5.40
N ARG A 244 7.22 -13.58 -5.42
CA ARG A 244 8.30 -13.85 -4.45
C ARG A 244 9.46 -12.85 -4.58
N ARG A 245 9.82 -12.47 -5.81
CA ARG A 245 10.84 -11.43 -6.07
C ARG A 245 10.38 -10.07 -5.55
N MET A 246 9.13 -9.69 -5.81
CA MET A 246 8.57 -8.42 -5.34
C MET A 246 8.48 -8.36 -3.82
N GLN A 247 8.09 -9.45 -3.15
CA GLN A 247 8.11 -9.54 -1.69
C GLN A 247 9.53 -9.36 -1.12
N CYS A 248 10.53 -10.00 -1.75
CA CYS A 248 11.93 -9.81 -1.36
C CYS A 248 12.37 -8.35 -1.51
N LEU A 249 12.11 -7.75 -2.68
CA LEU A 249 12.46 -6.35 -2.96
C LEU A 249 11.73 -5.37 -2.02
N GLN A 250 10.47 -5.62 -1.69
CA GLN A 250 9.72 -4.79 -0.75
C GLN A 250 10.39 -4.80 0.63
N ARG A 251 10.83 -5.97 1.13
CA ARG A 251 11.60 -6.05 2.38
C ARG A 251 12.94 -5.31 2.29
N ARG A 252 13.63 -5.38 1.15
CA ARG A 252 14.88 -4.63 0.91
C ARG A 252 14.67 -3.12 0.93
N ARG A 253 13.54 -2.66 0.41
CA ARG A 253 13.12 -1.25 0.46
C ARG A 253 12.82 -0.81 1.89
N SER A 254 12.05 -1.58 2.66
CA SER A 254 11.76 -1.26 4.06
C SER A 254 13.03 -1.20 4.92
N ARG A 255 14.02 -2.09 4.68
CA ARG A 255 15.32 -2.03 5.37
C ARG A 255 16.13 -0.79 5.02
N LEU A 256 16.09 -0.34 3.76
CA LEU A 256 16.70 0.92 3.35
C LEU A 256 16.07 2.12 4.07
N GLU A 257 14.74 2.17 4.13
CA GLU A 257 14.00 3.22 4.84
C GLU A 257 14.38 3.27 6.33
N ALA A 258 14.43 2.12 7.00
CA ALA A 258 14.83 2.02 8.40
C ALA A 258 16.30 2.43 8.63
N ALA A 259 17.20 2.08 7.72
CA ALA A 259 18.60 2.50 7.79
C ALA A 259 18.75 4.02 7.72
N ILE A 260 18.01 4.66 6.81
CA ILE A 260 18.02 6.13 6.66
C ILE A 260 17.45 6.80 7.90
N GLU A 261 16.37 6.29 8.48
CA GLU A 261 15.80 6.80 9.73
C GLU A 261 16.82 6.74 10.87
N VAL A 262 17.51 5.61 11.01
CA VAL A 262 18.53 5.43 12.05
C VAL A 262 19.71 6.38 11.87
N LEU A 263 20.21 6.55 10.65
CA LEU A 263 21.29 7.49 10.34
C LEU A 263 20.86 8.94 10.57
N GLY A 264 19.63 9.28 10.19
CA GLY A 264 19.03 10.60 10.40
C GLY A 264 18.78 10.93 11.88
N GLY A 265 18.78 9.94 12.76
CA GLY A 265 18.69 10.12 14.21
C GLY A 265 20.00 10.48 14.91
N ALA A 266 21.12 10.65 14.19
CA ALA A 266 22.40 11.01 14.78
C ALA A 266 22.44 12.48 15.22
N THR A 267 22.77 12.73 16.50
CA THR A 267 22.77 14.07 17.09
C THR A 267 24.16 14.63 17.41
N ASP A 268 25.16 13.75 17.51
CA ASP A 268 26.50 14.04 17.99
C ASP A 268 27.52 13.06 17.37
N PRO A 269 28.84 13.30 17.49
CA PRO A 269 29.87 12.47 16.87
C PRO A 269 29.80 10.99 17.26
N ASP A 270 29.66 10.70 18.56
CA ASP A 270 29.64 9.31 19.05
C ASP A 270 28.38 8.57 18.59
N SER A 271 27.24 9.27 18.58
CA SER A 271 26.01 8.72 18.02
C SER A 271 26.14 8.45 16.53
N LEU A 272 26.87 9.25 15.77
CA LEU A 272 27.11 8.99 14.35
C LEU A 272 27.97 7.75 14.16
N ASP A 273 29.06 7.60 14.90
CA ASP A 273 29.95 6.44 14.81
C ASP A 273 29.20 5.12 15.04
N ARG A 274 28.32 5.07 16.05
CA ARG A 274 27.50 3.88 16.33
C ARG A 274 26.50 3.55 15.23
N ARG A 275 25.94 4.56 14.54
CA ARG A 275 24.84 4.41 13.57
C ARG A 275 25.32 4.23 12.14
N ALA A 276 26.49 4.78 11.80
CA ALA A 276 27.00 4.83 10.43
C ALA A 276 27.18 3.45 9.79
N SER A 277 27.49 2.43 10.60
CA SER A 277 27.65 1.04 10.17
C SER A 277 26.43 0.48 9.45
N VAL A 278 25.22 0.95 9.77
CA VAL A 278 23.95 0.44 9.23
C VAL A 278 23.89 0.61 7.71
N ALA A 279 24.46 1.69 7.15
CA ALA A 279 24.50 1.92 5.71
C ALA A 279 25.23 0.80 4.95
N PHE A 280 26.23 0.19 5.57
CA PHE A 280 27.13 -0.81 4.97
C PHE A 280 26.75 -2.25 5.30
N GLN A 281 25.66 -2.43 6.05
CA GLN A 281 25.17 -3.75 6.48
C GLN A 281 23.77 -4.03 5.94
N LEU A 282 23.34 -3.28 4.91
CA LEU A 282 22.13 -3.59 4.18
C LEU A 282 22.27 -4.95 3.48
N PRO A 283 21.26 -5.83 3.55
CA PRO A 283 21.35 -7.13 2.90
C PRO A 283 21.41 -7.01 1.39
N PRO A 284 22.17 -7.87 0.70
CA PRO A 284 22.37 -7.74 -0.73
C PRO A 284 21.04 -7.89 -1.51
N ILE A 285 20.89 -7.07 -2.55
CA ILE A 285 19.77 -7.15 -3.50
C ILE A 285 19.84 -8.42 -4.35
N ALA A 286 21.04 -8.96 -4.60
CA ALA A 286 21.26 -10.15 -5.43
C ALA A 286 20.48 -11.39 -4.93
N GLU A 287 20.28 -11.52 -3.61
CA GLU A 287 19.43 -12.58 -3.03
C GLU A 287 17.98 -12.54 -3.53
N CYS A 288 17.48 -11.38 -3.97
CA CYS A 288 16.14 -11.25 -4.55
C CYS A 288 16.09 -11.67 -6.03
N SER A 289 17.23 -11.94 -6.66
CA SER A 289 17.29 -12.49 -8.02
C SER A 289 17.54 -14.00 -8.05
N ASP A 290 17.99 -14.59 -6.94
CA ASP A 290 18.24 -16.02 -6.81
C ASP A 290 16.94 -16.82 -6.82
N ARG A 291 16.68 -17.49 -7.95
CA ARG A 291 15.49 -18.31 -8.15
C ARG A 291 15.45 -19.50 -7.19
N ALA A 292 16.56 -20.22 -7.03
CA ALA A 292 16.60 -21.44 -6.23
C ALA A 292 16.38 -21.11 -4.75
N ALA A 293 16.99 -20.03 -4.25
CA ALA A 293 16.74 -19.55 -2.89
C ALA A 293 15.29 -19.11 -2.69
N LEU A 294 14.69 -18.38 -3.64
CA LEU A 294 13.31 -17.92 -3.53
C LEU A 294 12.28 -19.05 -3.61
N GLU A 295 12.51 -20.06 -4.45
CA GLU A 295 11.63 -21.22 -4.59
C GLU A 295 11.64 -22.12 -3.34
N ARG A 296 12.79 -22.23 -2.66
CA ARG A 296 12.96 -22.98 -1.39
C ARG A 296 12.25 -22.35 -0.19
N ARG A 297 11.90 -21.06 -0.24
CA ARG A 297 11.21 -20.38 0.87
C ARG A 297 9.80 -20.92 1.07
N VAL A 298 9.42 -21.03 2.34
CA VAL A 298 8.05 -21.36 2.74
C VAL A 298 7.13 -20.21 2.29
N PRO A 299 6.09 -20.48 1.48
CA PRO A 299 5.18 -19.45 1.01
C PRO A 299 4.31 -18.92 2.15
N LEU A 300 3.98 -17.63 2.08
CA LEU A 300 3.02 -17.03 3.00
C LEU A 300 1.64 -17.70 2.83
N PRO A 301 0.80 -17.71 3.89
CA PRO A 301 -0.56 -18.22 3.81
C PRO A 301 -1.39 -17.54 2.72
N GLU A 302 -2.33 -18.29 2.13
CA GLU A 302 -3.29 -17.77 1.14
C GLU A 302 -4.31 -16.79 1.75
N ASP A 303 -4.63 -16.98 3.03
CA ASP A 303 -5.54 -16.11 3.77
C ASP A 303 -4.97 -14.67 3.89
N PRO A 304 -5.67 -13.64 3.38
CA PRO A 304 -5.16 -12.27 3.35
C PRO A 304 -4.91 -11.67 4.73
N GLU A 305 -5.78 -11.93 5.71
CA GLU A 305 -5.65 -11.38 7.07
C GLU A 305 -4.45 -12.00 7.79
N ARG A 306 -4.28 -13.32 7.70
CA ARG A 306 -3.12 -14.02 8.24
C ARG A 306 -1.83 -13.60 7.55
N ARG A 307 -1.84 -13.44 6.23
CA ARG A 307 -0.69 -12.93 5.47
C ARG A 307 -0.27 -11.55 5.94
N GLN A 308 -1.21 -10.60 6.01
CA GLN A 308 -0.93 -9.24 6.46
C GLN A 308 -0.39 -9.22 7.90
N SER A 309 -0.94 -10.06 8.77
CA SER A 309 -0.47 -10.18 10.15
C SER A 309 0.99 -10.68 10.23
N ILE A 310 1.39 -11.60 9.36
CA ILE A 310 2.77 -12.11 9.26
C ILE A 310 3.71 -11.04 8.67
N GLU A 311 3.27 -10.31 7.64
CA GLU A 311 4.06 -9.24 7.01
C GLU A 311 4.40 -8.13 8.02
N VAL A 312 3.42 -7.70 8.82
CA VAL A 312 3.65 -6.74 9.90
C VAL A 312 4.70 -7.23 10.91
N LEU A 313 4.73 -8.53 11.22
CA LEU A 313 5.78 -9.08 12.09
C LEU A 313 7.15 -9.02 11.43
N TYR A 314 7.27 -9.34 10.14
CA TYR A 314 8.55 -9.22 9.43
C TYR A 314 9.07 -7.78 9.41
N GLU A 315 8.21 -6.79 9.20
CA GLU A 315 8.59 -5.36 9.28
C GLU A 315 9.13 -5.01 10.68
N ARG A 316 8.49 -5.51 11.74
CA ARG A 316 8.93 -5.27 13.11
C ARG A 316 10.25 -5.99 13.45
N ILE A 317 10.47 -7.20 12.91
CA ILE A 317 11.78 -7.88 13.00
C ILE A 317 12.85 -7.03 12.33
N ASP A 318 12.59 -6.55 11.11
CA ASP A 318 13.54 -5.74 10.35
C ASP A 318 13.88 -4.45 11.12
N ARG A 319 12.91 -3.82 11.79
CA ARG A 319 13.14 -2.67 12.69
C ARG A 319 14.00 -3.00 13.90
N ALA A 320 13.75 -4.13 14.58
CA ALA A 320 14.55 -4.56 15.72
C ALA A 320 16.01 -4.86 15.32
N GLU A 321 16.21 -5.45 14.14
CA GLU A 321 17.53 -5.67 13.57
C GLU A 321 18.25 -4.35 13.27
N THR A 322 17.56 -3.33 12.73
CA THR A 322 18.17 -2.01 12.54
C THR A 322 18.58 -1.37 13.86
N MET A 323 17.77 -1.53 14.93
CA MET A 323 18.15 -1.07 16.28
C MET A 323 19.39 -1.79 16.80
N ARG A 324 19.51 -3.10 16.59
CA ARG A 324 20.70 -3.88 16.94
C ARG A 324 21.95 -3.33 16.25
N LEU A 325 21.86 -3.13 14.93
CA LEU A 325 22.96 -2.61 14.11
C LEU A 325 23.40 -1.19 14.51
N SER A 326 22.50 -0.39 15.08
CA SER A 326 22.78 0.97 15.54
C SER A 326 23.25 1.04 17.00
N GLY A 327 23.39 -0.09 17.68
CA GLY A 327 23.72 -0.17 19.10
C GLY A 327 22.56 0.17 20.05
N ALA A 328 21.33 0.30 19.56
CA ALA A 328 20.14 0.58 20.36
C ALA A 328 19.55 -0.72 20.92
N PHE A 329 20.34 -1.41 21.75
CA PHE A 329 20.02 -2.77 22.21
C PHE A 329 18.77 -2.84 23.10
N ASP A 330 18.62 -1.97 24.10
CA ASP A 330 17.46 -2.02 25.02
C ASP A 330 16.12 -1.80 24.29
N PRO A 331 15.95 -0.76 23.43
CA PRO A 331 14.75 -0.63 22.61
C PRO A 331 14.55 -1.83 21.66
N GLY A 332 15.64 -2.33 21.07
CA GLY A 332 15.61 -3.49 20.19
C GLY A 332 15.08 -4.75 20.89
N LEU A 333 15.56 -5.03 22.10
CA LEU A 333 15.13 -6.15 22.94
C LEU A 333 13.64 -6.08 23.27
N VAL A 334 13.11 -4.89 23.58
CA VAL A 334 11.67 -4.70 23.83
C VAL A 334 10.86 -5.07 22.59
N VAL A 335 11.25 -4.55 21.42
CA VAL A 335 10.55 -4.84 20.15
C VAL A 335 10.64 -6.33 19.81
N ALA A 336 11.83 -6.92 19.90
CA ALA A 336 12.06 -8.32 19.54
C ALA A 336 11.27 -9.30 20.43
N ARG A 337 11.19 -9.05 21.75
CA ARG A 337 10.38 -9.87 22.66
C ARG A 337 8.90 -9.82 22.32
N GLU A 338 8.36 -8.64 22.08
CA GLU A 338 6.95 -8.47 21.70
C GLU A 338 6.63 -9.18 20.38
N VAL A 339 7.56 -9.13 19.42
CA VAL A 339 7.42 -9.83 18.14
C VAL A 339 7.42 -11.34 18.33
N VAL A 340 8.31 -11.90 19.17
CA VAL A 340 8.34 -13.34 19.47
C VAL A 340 7.02 -13.78 20.11
N GLU A 341 6.48 -13.03 21.07
CA GLU A 341 5.19 -13.33 21.71
C GLU A 341 4.05 -13.37 20.68
N ARG A 342 3.98 -12.36 19.80
CA ARG A 342 2.97 -12.33 18.73
C ARG A 342 3.18 -13.43 17.70
N ALA A 343 4.42 -13.72 17.31
CA ALA A 343 4.74 -14.78 16.35
C ALA A 343 4.33 -16.16 16.85
N ARG A 344 4.48 -16.44 18.17
CA ARG A 344 3.99 -17.66 18.81
C ARG A 344 2.47 -17.82 18.70
N ALA A 345 1.72 -16.72 18.68
CA ALA A 345 0.26 -16.76 18.56
C ALA A 345 -0.25 -17.02 17.13
N ILE A 346 0.55 -16.73 16.09
CA ILE A 346 0.16 -16.87 14.68
C ILE A 346 0.41 -18.29 14.13
N ASP A 347 1.18 -19.11 14.85
CA ASP A 347 1.54 -20.49 14.48
C ASP A 347 2.08 -20.59 13.04
N TYR A 348 3.07 -19.74 12.74
CA TYR A 348 3.80 -19.74 11.47
C TYR A 348 5.30 -19.75 11.74
N ASP A 349 5.91 -20.92 11.59
CA ASP A 349 7.29 -21.17 12.00
C ASP A 349 8.34 -20.23 11.41
N PRO A 350 8.31 -19.89 10.11
CA PRO A 350 9.35 -19.03 9.53
C PRO A 350 9.46 -17.66 10.20
N VAL A 351 8.34 -17.03 10.56
CA VAL A 351 8.39 -15.72 11.23
C VAL A 351 8.80 -15.86 12.70
N LEU A 352 8.40 -16.93 13.38
CA LEU A 352 8.82 -17.20 14.75
C LEU A 352 10.32 -17.48 14.85
N ALA A 353 10.86 -18.34 13.98
CA ALA A 353 12.28 -18.63 13.95
C ALA A 353 13.11 -17.38 13.60
N GLN A 354 12.65 -16.54 12.67
CA GLN A 354 13.34 -15.28 12.35
C GLN A 354 13.26 -14.27 13.52
N ALA A 355 12.14 -14.21 14.24
CA ALA A 355 12.00 -13.37 15.41
C ALA A 355 12.93 -13.83 16.56
N LEU A 356 13.02 -15.13 16.79
CA LEU A 356 13.92 -15.72 17.80
C LEU A 356 15.39 -15.51 17.43
N GLU A 357 15.78 -15.65 16.16
CA GLU A 357 17.15 -15.37 15.71
C GLU A 357 17.52 -13.90 15.94
N CYS A 358 16.62 -12.96 15.60
CA CYS A 358 16.82 -11.54 15.86
C CYS A 358 16.94 -11.24 17.36
N LEU A 359 16.05 -11.81 18.18
CA LEU A 359 16.08 -11.66 19.64
C LEU A 359 17.39 -12.21 20.23
N GLY A 360 17.82 -13.39 19.80
CA GLY A 360 19.05 -14.02 20.26
C GLY A 360 20.28 -13.17 19.94
N ARG A 361 20.38 -12.62 18.73
CA ARG A 361 21.49 -11.72 18.37
C ARG A 361 21.48 -10.42 19.17
N LEU A 362 20.30 -9.84 19.40
CA LEU A 362 20.15 -8.68 20.29
C LEU A 362 20.59 -9.01 21.72
N GLN A 363 20.29 -10.21 22.24
CA GLN A 363 20.73 -10.64 23.57
C GLN A 363 22.24 -10.85 23.64
N SER A 364 22.87 -11.41 22.59
CA SER A 364 24.32 -11.53 22.49
C SER A 364 25.00 -10.16 22.54
N ASP A 365 24.51 -9.21 21.73
CA ASP A 365 25.08 -7.86 21.64
C ASP A 365 24.81 -7.02 22.90
N ALA A 366 23.74 -7.33 23.65
CA ALA A 366 23.39 -6.71 24.93
C ALA A 366 24.04 -7.39 26.15
N ASP A 367 25.12 -8.17 25.94
CA ASP A 367 25.89 -8.84 26.99
C ASP A 367 25.05 -9.80 27.87
N SER A 368 24.11 -10.51 27.24
CA SER A 368 23.28 -11.55 27.86
C SER A 368 23.44 -12.92 27.17
N PRO A 369 24.68 -13.45 27.06
CA PRO A 369 24.96 -14.55 26.14
C PRO A 369 24.27 -15.86 26.54
N VAL A 370 24.15 -16.18 27.84
CA VAL A 370 23.41 -17.38 28.34
C VAL A 370 21.96 -17.42 27.88
N VAL A 371 21.29 -16.27 27.88
CA VAL A 371 19.90 -16.15 27.41
C VAL A 371 19.86 -16.20 25.89
N ALA A 372 20.87 -15.63 25.22
CA ALA A 372 21.02 -15.67 23.79
C ALA A 372 21.17 -17.11 23.27
N GLU A 373 22.03 -17.93 23.87
CA GLU A 373 22.20 -19.33 23.48
C GLU A 373 20.87 -20.09 23.55
N GLN A 374 20.13 -19.98 24.65
CA GLN A 374 18.84 -20.65 24.81
C GLN A 374 17.84 -20.24 23.71
N THR A 375 17.77 -18.94 23.43
CA THR A 375 16.90 -18.37 22.40
C THR A 375 17.31 -18.84 21.00
N LEU A 376 18.61 -18.89 20.71
CA LEU A 376 19.14 -19.30 19.41
C LEU A 376 19.02 -20.80 19.16
N ARG A 377 19.14 -21.63 20.20
CA ARG A 377 18.81 -23.06 20.12
C ARG A 377 17.33 -23.27 19.82
N GLU A 378 16.43 -22.46 20.39
CA GLU A 378 15.01 -22.48 20.03
C GLU A 378 14.81 -22.04 18.57
N ALA A 379 15.43 -20.94 18.14
CA ALA A 379 15.38 -20.46 16.77
C ALA A 379 15.76 -21.55 15.76
N LEU A 380 16.88 -22.24 16.01
CA LEU A 380 17.39 -23.31 15.15
C LEU A 380 16.43 -24.51 15.11
N ARG A 381 15.81 -24.87 16.23
CA ARG A 381 14.82 -25.94 16.29
C ARG A 381 13.58 -25.61 15.46
N ILE A 382 13.06 -24.39 15.57
CA ILE A 382 11.89 -23.92 14.82
C ILE A 382 12.24 -23.79 13.32
N ALA A 383 13.41 -23.23 12.98
CA ALA A 383 13.88 -23.13 11.59
C ALA A 383 14.03 -24.51 10.93
N SER A 384 14.53 -25.49 11.69
CA SER A 384 14.64 -26.88 11.22
C SER A 384 13.27 -27.51 10.97
N ARG A 385 12.25 -27.18 11.78
CA ARG A 385 10.86 -27.63 11.58
C ARG A 385 10.24 -27.00 10.32
N SER A 386 10.51 -25.73 10.06
CA SER A 386 10.05 -25.04 8.85
C SER A 386 10.80 -25.44 7.58
N LYS A 387 11.93 -26.15 7.70
CA LYS A 387 12.82 -26.54 6.58
C LYS A 387 13.26 -25.33 5.75
N ASP A 388 13.49 -24.20 6.39
CA ASP A 388 13.97 -22.97 5.74
C ASP A 388 15.51 -22.95 5.77
N PRO A 389 16.20 -23.29 4.67
CA PRO A 389 17.65 -23.45 4.69
C PRO A 389 18.36 -22.12 4.94
N GLN A 390 17.83 -21.00 4.45
CA GLN A 390 18.43 -19.68 4.70
C GLN A 390 18.36 -19.32 6.19
N LEU A 391 17.25 -19.64 6.86
CA LEU A 391 17.10 -19.35 8.27
C LEU A 391 17.97 -20.26 9.15
N ILE A 392 18.11 -21.53 8.79
CA ILE A 392 19.02 -22.47 9.46
C ILE A 392 20.47 -21.98 9.31
N ALA A 393 20.89 -21.61 8.09
CA ALA A 393 22.22 -21.08 7.81
C ALA A 393 22.53 -19.79 8.60
N ARG A 394 21.52 -18.94 8.85
CA ARG A 394 21.68 -17.72 9.66
C ARG A 394 21.72 -17.98 11.17
N ALA A 395 20.96 -18.95 11.65
CA ALA A 395 20.85 -19.26 13.08
C ALA A 395 22.14 -19.90 13.64
N TRP A 396 22.83 -20.73 12.85
CA TRP A 396 24.04 -21.42 13.29
C TRP A 396 25.20 -20.49 13.68
N PRO A 397 25.65 -19.54 12.82
CA PRO A 397 26.71 -18.60 13.19
C PRO A 397 26.32 -17.75 14.42
N SER A 398 25.05 -17.38 14.52
CA SER A 398 24.53 -16.62 15.65
C SER A 398 24.67 -17.41 16.96
N LEU A 399 24.32 -18.71 16.95
CA LEU A 399 24.47 -19.61 18.09
C LEU A 399 25.95 -19.77 18.49
N ILE A 400 26.82 -20.03 17.51
CA ILE A 400 28.26 -20.18 17.76
C ILE A 400 28.85 -18.89 18.35
N TYR A 401 28.40 -17.73 17.86
CA TYR A 401 28.81 -16.44 18.40
C TYR A 401 28.38 -16.25 19.86
N ALA A 402 27.13 -16.59 20.20
CA ALA A 402 26.65 -16.55 21.58
C ALA A 402 27.49 -17.45 22.51
N MET A 403 27.72 -18.70 22.11
CA MET A 403 28.55 -19.65 22.86
C MET A 403 29.99 -19.15 23.04
N ALA A 404 30.56 -18.49 22.03
CA ALA A 404 31.89 -17.89 22.13
C ALA A 404 31.94 -16.76 23.18
N LEU A 405 30.88 -15.93 23.28
CA LEU A 405 30.76 -14.89 24.30
C LEU A 405 30.62 -15.46 25.72
N GLU A 406 30.02 -16.65 25.87
CA GLU A 406 29.96 -17.38 27.16
C GLU A 406 31.31 -17.99 27.57
N GLY A 407 32.28 -18.03 26.65
CA GLY A 407 33.56 -18.71 26.85
C GLY A 407 33.54 -20.20 26.46
N GLU A 408 32.46 -20.69 25.86
CA GLU A 408 32.32 -22.09 25.39
C GLU A 408 32.94 -22.32 23.99
N LEU A 409 34.17 -21.84 23.78
CA LEU A 409 34.83 -21.86 22.46
C LEU A 409 34.94 -23.26 21.85
N THR A 410 35.26 -24.27 22.65
CA THR A 410 35.40 -25.66 22.16
C THR A 410 34.07 -26.26 21.75
N ALA A 411 33.00 -26.01 22.52
CA ALA A 411 31.67 -26.51 22.18
C ALA A 411 31.12 -25.80 20.95
N GLY A 412 31.30 -24.48 20.83
CA GLY A 412 30.96 -23.72 19.63
C GLY A 412 31.73 -24.20 18.38
N ALA A 413 33.04 -24.47 18.49
CA ALA A 413 33.85 -24.97 17.39
C ALA A 413 33.39 -26.35 16.87
N GLN A 414 32.90 -27.23 17.76
CA GLN A 414 32.34 -28.52 17.35
C GLN A 414 31.06 -28.39 16.52
N LEU A 415 30.33 -27.27 16.64
CA LEU A 415 29.15 -26.97 15.83
C LEU A 415 29.50 -26.36 14.46
N GLY A 416 30.76 -25.96 14.24
CA GLY A 416 31.20 -25.32 13.00
C GLY A 416 30.90 -26.14 11.75
N PHE A 417 31.14 -27.45 11.80
CA PHE A 417 30.82 -28.36 10.69
C PHE A 417 29.32 -28.38 10.32
N ALA A 418 28.44 -28.33 11.32
CA ALA A 418 26.99 -28.27 11.08
C ALA A 418 26.58 -26.91 10.49
N ALA A 419 27.24 -25.83 10.91
CA ALA A 419 27.04 -24.49 10.37
C ALA A 419 27.47 -24.41 8.90
N GLU A 420 28.63 -24.97 8.55
CA GLU A 420 29.15 -25.02 7.18
C GLU A 420 28.19 -25.76 6.25
N ILE A 421 27.72 -26.95 6.64
CA ILE A 421 26.72 -27.71 5.86
C ILE A 421 25.44 -26.90 5.68
N ALA A 422 24.97 -26.22 6.72
CA ALA A 422 23.75 -25.43 6.62
C ALA A 422 23.91 -24.26 5.63
N VAL A 423 25.07 -23.61 5.60
CA VAL A 423 25.40 -22.55 4.64
C VAL A 423 25.45 -23.12 3.22
N GLU A 424 26.15 -24.24 3.00
CA GLU A 424 26.20 -24.91 1.69
C GLU A 424 24.82 -25.34 1.17
N GLN A 425 23.89 -25.70 2.07
CA GLN A 425 22.51 -26.03 1.70
C GLN A 425 21.61 -24.82 1.45
N ALA A 426 22.03 -23.63 1.88
CA ALA A 426 21.31 -22.37 1.67
C ALA A 426 21.71 -21.68 0.36
N ASP A 427 22.98 -21.84 -0.02
CA ASP A 427 23.49 -21.57 -1.38
C ASP A 427 22.87 -22.54 -2.40
#